data_AF-A0A2A6DX33-F1
#
_entry.id   AF-A0A2A6DX33-F1
#
_cell.length_a   1.000
_cell.length_b   1.000
_cell.length_c   1.000
_cell.angle_alpha   90.00
_cell.angle_beta   90.00
_cell.angle_gamma   90.00
#
_symmetry.space_group_name_H-M   'P 1'
#
loop_
_entity.id
_entity.type
_entity.pdbx_description
1 polymer ?
#
loop_
_entity_poly.entity_id
_entity_poly.type
_entity_poly.pdbx_seq_one_letter_code
_entity_poly.pdbx_strand_id
1 'polypeptide(L)'
;MYNHWRVARRLPLMQQQIWDAAIFLLVSTLEWFGLFVLIFAMFKLPFSGYWGQIAVNAFMLSFVSYTVFMALDLRLYATAIQGVILLLCLWQNIRIHPFYAAIISMNGILVYASFQSLLFVFWKSFMDTPIEPGEWGAYLLQLTTTIVILAVARIVHVKRIGFTFVPDTEFIDVKWNKINTTLFILTLFAYAVEIVSPLLLFTQDYINVLLLFVITVFSLTILQLWIIKKEFNQHDD
;
A
#
# COMPACT_ATOMS: atom_id res chain seq x y z
N MET A 1 39.68 18.20 32.41
CA MET A 1 38.82 17.08 32.85
C MET A 1 37.67 16.95 31.86
N TYR A 2 37.90 16.21 30.77
CA TYR A 2 37.16 16.33 29.50
C TYR A 2 36.29 15.07 29.26
N ASN A 3 34.99 15.29 29.03
CA ASN A 3 34.08 14.52 28.15
C ASN A 3 33.82 12.99 28.25
N HIS A 4 34.33 12.22 29.22
CA HIS A 4 34.00 10.77 29.25
C HIS A 4 32.51 10.46 29.52
N TRP A 5 31.79 11.30 30.28
CA TRP A 5 30.37 11.08 30.59
C TRP A 5 29.39 11.36 29.45
N ARG A 6 29.80 12.11 28.42
CA ARG A 6 28.96 12.40 27.23
C ARG A 6 28.97 11.25 26.22
N VAL A 7 30.06 10.48 26.14
CA VAL A 7 30.18 9.34 25.22
C VAL A 7 29.40 8.14 25.75
N ALA A 8 29.48 7.87 27.06
CA ALA A 8 28.79 6.74 27.69
C ALA A 8 27.25 6.83 27.64
N ARG A 9 26.68 8.04 27.60
CA ARG A 9 25.22 8.26 27.41
C ARG A 9 24.78 8.26 25.93
N ARG A 10 25.68 8.54 24.98
CA ARG A 10 25.35 8.57 23.55
C ARG A 10 25.28 7.18 22.91
N LEU A 11 26.11 6.24 23.37
CA LEU A 11 26.12 4.86 22.87
C LEU A 11 24.77 4.14 23.03
N PRO A 12 24.12 4.12 24.21
CA PRO A 12 22.82 3.46 24.37
C PRO A 12 21.69 4.17 23.58
N LEU A 13 21.74 5.50 23.47
CA LEU A 13 20.76 6.27 22.69
C LEU A 13 20.88 6.00 21.18
N MET A 14 22.11 5.96 20.67
CA MET A 14 22.38 5.64 19.26
C MET A 14 21.98 4.20 18.93
N GLN A 15 22.27 3.26 19.85
CA GLN A 15 21.88 1.87 19.67
C GLN A 15 20.35 1.70 19.65
N GLN A 16 19.64 2.41 20.52
CA GLN A 16 18.17 2.40 20.53
C GLN A 16 17.58 2.94 19.23
N GLN A 17 18.08 4.07 18.73
CA GLN A 17 17.64 4.63 17.44
C GLN A 17 17.87 3.67 16.25
N ILE A 18 18.98 2.93 16.25
CA ILE A 18 19.27 1.92 15.23
C ILE A 18 18.25 0.78 15.29
N TRP A 19 17.89 0.32 16.49
CA TRP A 19 16.88 -0.73 16.66
C TRP A 19 15.49 -0.27 16.23
N ASP A 20 15.07 0.93 16.60
CA ASP A 20 13.77 1.49 16.22
C ASP A 20 13.66 1.63 14.70
N ALA A 21 14.72 2.13 14.05
CA ALA A 21 14.79 2.21 12.61
C ALA A 21 14.76 0.83 11.94
N ALA A 22 15.50 -0.14 12.47
CA ALA A 22 15.53 -1.50 11.93
C ALA A 22 14.16 -2.17 12.02
N ILE A 23 13.45 -2.03 13.15
CA ILE A 23 12.10 -2.58 13.34
C ILE A 23 11.13 -1.93 12.37
N PHE A 24 11.15 -0.59 12.26
CA PHE A 24 10.31 0.14 11.31
C PHE A 24 10.51 -0.37 9.88
N LEU A 25 11.77 -0.43 9.45
CA LEU A 25 12.12 -0.86 8.08
C LEU A 25 11.69 -2.30 7.83
N LEU A 26 11.90 -3.22 8.78
CA LEU A 26 11.51 -4.62 8.63
C LEU A 26 9.98 -4.78 8.52
N VAL A 27 9.22 -4.17 9.44
CA VAL A 27 7.76 -4.27 9.43
C VAL A 27 7.19 -3.62 8.19
N SER A 28 7.65 -2.42 7.83
CA SER A 28 7.19 -1.72 6.63
C SER A 28 7.59 -2.48 5.35
N THR A 29 8.75 -3.12 5.30
CA THR A 29 9.12 -3.97 4.14
C THR A 29 8.15 -5.14 3.98
N LEU A 30 7.74 -5.79 5.07
CA LEU A 30 6.75 -6.87 5.01
C LEU A 30 5.38 -6.37 4.54
N GLU A 31 4.96 -5.19 4.99
CA GLU A 31 3.73 -4.52 4.54
C GLU A 31 3.75 -4.27 3.03
N TRP A 32 4.78 -3.59 2.52
CA TRP A 32 4.90 -3.33 1.08
C TRP A 32 5.02 -4.62 0.27
N PHE A 33 5.72 -5.62 0.78
CA PHE A 33 5.81 -6.93 0.15
C PHE A 33 4.43 -7.59 0.04
N GLY A 34 3.65 -7.58 1.12
CA GLY A 34 2.28 -8.08 1.13
C GLY A 34 1.39 -7.37 0.12
N LEU A 35 1.52 -6.06 0.00
CA LEU A 35 0.79 -5.25 -0.98
C LEU A 35 1.15 -5.64 -2.42
N PHE A 36 2.44 -5.79 -2.75
CA PHE A 36 2.85 -6.25 -4.08
C PHE A 36 2.32 -7.65 -4.39
N VAL A 37 2.40 -8.58 -3.43
CA VAL A 37 1.88 -9.95 -3.60
C VAL A 37 0.37 -9.93 -3.84
N LEU A 38 -0.37 -9.07 -3.14
CA LEU A 38 -1.80 -8.88 -3.39
C LEU A 38 -2.07 -8.36 -4.80
N ILE A 39 -1.37 -7.31 -5.24
CA ILE A 39 -1.53 -6.73 -6.58
C ILE A 39 -1.28 -7.80 -7.65
N PHE A 40 -0.18 -8.56 -7.53
CA PHE A 40 0.14 -9.63 -8.47
C PHE A 40 -0.94 -10.72 -8.49
N ALA A 41 -1.45 -11.11 -7.33
CA ALA A 41 -2.53 -12.10 -7.24
C ALA A 41 -3.85 -11.59 -7.86
N MET A 42 -4.22 -10.33 -7.59
CA MET A 42 -5.44 -9.71 -8.10
C MET A 42 -5.46 -9.55 -9.62
N PHE A 43 -4.32 -9.28 -10.24
CA PHE A 43 -4.22 -9.07 -11.69
C PHE A 43 -3.51 -10.22 -12.42
N LYS A 44 -3.44 -11.39 -11.79
CA LYS A 44 -2.85 -12.63 -12.35
C LYS A 44 -1.46 -12.43 -12.97
N LEU A 45 -0.68 -11.49 -12.43
CA LEU A 45 0.68 -11.26 -12.90
C LEU A 45 1.56 -12.46 -12.53
N PRO A 46 2.49 -12.87 -13.41
CA PRO A 46 3.37 -14.00 -13.13
C PRO A 46 4.29 -13.69 -11.94
N PHE A 47 4.24 -14.52 -10.90
CA PHE A 47 5.19 -14.41 -9.78
C PHE A 47 6.61 -14.88 -10.16
N SER A 48 6.72 -15.81 -11.11
CA SER A 48 8.00 -16.39 -11.54
C SER A 48 8.89 -15.31 -12.13
N GLY A 49 10.08 -15.13 -11.58
CA GLY A 49 11.06 -14.13 -12.02
C GLY A 49 10.93 -12.74 -11.36
N TYR A 50 9.82 -12.44 -10.68
CA TYR A 50 9.58 -11.12 -10.08
C TYR A 50 9.80 -11.05 -8.57
N TRP A 51 9.97 -12.18 -7.87
CA TRP A 51 10.18 -12.20 -6.41
C TRP A 51 11.31 -11.28 -5.93
N GLY A 52 12.44 -11.27 -6.63
CA GLY A 52 13.57 -10.39 -6.31
C GLY A 52 13.23 -8.92 -6.51
N GLN A 53 12.53 -8.57 -7.59
CA GLN A 53 12.11 -7.20 -7.87
C GLN A 53 11.06 -6.73 -6.85
N ILE A 54 10.11 -7.58 -6.48
CA ILE A 54 9.11 -7.31 -5.43
C ILE A 54 9.81 -7.04 -4.09
N ALA A 55 10.74 -7.89 -3.68
CA ALA A 55 11.46 -7.72 -2.41
C ALA A 55 12.28 -6.43 -2.38
N VAL A 56 13.00 -6.12 -3.47
CA VAL A 56 13.77 -4.87 -3.58
C VAL A 56 12.87 -3.64 -3.58
N ASN A 57 11.77 -3.65 -4.34
CA ASN A 57 10.81 -2.55 -4.35
C ASN A 57 10.17 -2.32 -2.99
N ALA A 58 9.78 -3.40 -2.30
CA ALA A 58 9.21 -3.32 -0.96
C ALA A 58 10.20 -2.71 0.05
N PHE A 59 11.48 -3.08 -0.04
CA PHE A 59 12.52 -2.49 0.79
C PHE A 59 12.79 -1.01 0.44
N MET A 60 12.75 -0.64 -0.84
CA MET A 60 12.89 0.77 -1.23
C MET A 60 11.71 1.62 -0.71
N LEU A 61 10.48 1.10 -0.84
CA LEU A 61 9.27 1.76 -0.32
C LEU A 61 9.28 1.88 1.21
N SER A 62 9.82 0.89 1.94
CA SER A 62 9.98 0.99 3.39
C SER A 62 11.01 2.07 3.78
N PHE A 63 12.09 2.21 3.03
CA PHE A 63 13.07 3.28 3.23
C PHE A 63 12.49 4.67 2.98
N VAL A 64 11.69 4.81 1.92
CA VAL A 64 10.92 6.04 1.67
C VAL A 64 9.96 6.31 2.82
N SER A 65 9.23 5.29 3.27
CA SER A 65 8.30 5.40 4.40
C SER A 65 9.00 5.91 5.65
N TYR A 66 10.14 5.33 6.01
CA TYR A 66 10.95 5.75 7.14
C TYR A 66 11.40 7.20 6.99
N THR A 67 11.87 7.58 5.80
CA THR A 67 12.32 8.95 5.54
C THR A 67 11.18 9.95 5.72
N VAL A 68 10.00 9.65 5.16
CA VAL A 68 8.85 10.54 5.21
C VAL A 68 8.29 10.67 6.63
N PHE A 69 8.13 9.56 7.36
CA PHE A 69 7.54 9.57 8.71
C PHE A 69 8.53 9.97 9.80
N MET A 70 9.74 9.42 9.79
CA MET A 70 10.68 9.54 10.91
C MET A 70 11.71 10.65 10.70
N ALA A 71 12.15 10.89 9.46
CA ALA A 71 13.19 11.89 9.19
C ALA A 71 12.62 13.26 8.82
N LEU A 72 11.51 13.31 8.07
CA LEU A 72 10.91 14.54 7.55
C LEU A 72 9.62 14.96 8.28
N ASP A 73 9.01 14.05 9.05
CA ASP A 73 7.72 14.24 9.75
C ASP A 73 6.58 14.74 8.82
N LEU A 74 6.61 14.31 7.55
CA LEU A 74 5.64 14.68 6.52
C LEU A 74 4.43 13.73 6.51
N ARG A 75 3.85 13.48 7.69
CA ARG A 75 2.79 12.47 7.89
C ARG A 75 1.60 12.65 6.94
N LEU A 76 1.16 13.90 6.72
CA LEU A 76 0.01 14.22 5.86
C LEU A 76 0.26 14.00 4.37
N TYR A 77 1.53 13.95 3.94
CA TYR A 77 1.90 13.76 2.54
C TYR A 77 2.37 12.32 2.25
N ALA A 78 2.44 11.48 3.28
CA ALA A 78 3.06 10.16 3.18
C ALA A 78 2.35 9.25 2.18
N THR A 79 1.03 9.13 2.27
CA THR A 79 0.23 8.28 1.37
C THR A 79 0.31 8.78 -0.07
N ALA A 80 0.31 10.09 -0.30
CA ALA A 80 0.48 10.69 -1.62
C ALA A 80 1.84 10.34 -2.24
N ILE A 81 2.93 10.56 -1.49
CA ILE A 81 4.30 10.27 -1.95
C ILE A 81 4.48 8.78 -2.21
N GLN A 82 4.02 7.93 -1.27
CA GLN A 82 4.14 6.47 -1.38
C GLN A 82 3.32 5.90 -2.53
N GLY A 83 2.11 6.42 -2.78
CA GLY A 83 1.28 6.00 -3.91
C GLY A 83 1.93 6.28 -5.27
N VAL A 84 2.57 7.44 -5.42
CA VAL A 84 3.35 7.77 -6.63
C VAL A 84 4.54 6.83 -6.78
N ILE A 85 5.28 6.57 -5.70
CA ILE A 85 6.45 5.69 -5.76
C ILE A 85 6.04 4.25 -6.08
N LEU A 86 4.94 3.75 -5.53
CA LEU A 86 4.41 2.43 -5.88
C LEU A 86 4.07 2.34 -7.38
N LEU A 87 3.42 3.36 -7.93
CA LEU A 87 3.15 3.45 -9.37
C LEU A 87 4.45 3.43 -10.17
N LEU A 88 5.46 4.21 -9.77
CA LEU A 88 6.77 4.23 -10.42
C LEU A 88 7.48 2.87 -10.32
N CYS A 89 7.39 2.15 -9.20
CA CYS A 89 7.95 0.80 -9.07
C CYS A 89 7.29 -0.18 -10.04
N LEU A 90 5.96 -0.17 -10.14
CA LEU A 90 5.23 -1.03 -11.07
C LEU A 90 5.51 -0.67 -12.53
N TRP A 91 5.65 0.63 -12.83
CA TRP A 91 5.97 1.09 -14.17
C TRP A 91 7.42 0.77 -14.56
N GLN A 92 8.40 1.25 -13.80
CA GLN A 92 9.81 1.22 -14.20
C GLN A 92 10.48 -0.12 -13.88
N ASN A 93 10.20 -0.70 -12.71
CA ASN A 93 10.91 -1.91 -12.27
C ASN A 93 10.20 -3.17 -12.76
N ILE A 94 8.87 -3.21 -12.69
CA ILE A 94 8.06 -4.35 -13.16
C ILE A 94 7.71 -4.24 -14.66
N ARG A 95 7.97 -3.10 -15.31
CA ARG A 95 7.72 -2.85 -16.75
C ARG A 95 6.25 -3.00 -17.15
N ILE A 96 5.36 -2.48 -16.33
CA ILE A 96 3.93 -2.39 -16.65
C ILE A 96 3.65 -1.02 -17.26
N HIS A 97 2.90 -0.95 -18.37
CA HIS A 97 2.55 0.34 -18.99
C HIS A 97 1.87 1.27 -17.95
N PRO A 98 2.22 2.58 -17.89
CA PRO A 98 1.87 3.47 -16.79
C PRO A 98 0.36 3.58 -16.50
N PHE A 99 -0.47 3.53 -17.54
CA PHE A 99 -1.94 3.48 -17.39
C PHE A 99 -2.40 2.29 -16.55
N TYR A 100 -1.90 1.09 -16.83
CA TYR A 100 -2.27 -0.11 -16.08
C TYR A 100 -1.59 -0.12 -14.71
N ALA A 101 -0.35 0.34 -14.62
CA ALA A 101 0.36 0.49 -13.34
C ALA A 101 -0.43 1.38 -12.36
N ALA A 102 -1.04 2.47 -12.85
CA ALA A 102 -1.91 3.33 -12.04
C ALA A 102 -3.18 2.59 -11.56
N ILE A 103 -3.85 1.86 -12.45
CA ILE A 103 -5.08 1.12 -12.10
C ILE A 103 -4.80 0.06 -11.04
N ILE A 104 -3.76 -0.76 -11.24
CA ILE A 104 -3.46 -1.88 -10.35
C ILE A 104 -2.89 -1.41 -9.00
N SER A 105 -2.09 -0.33 -8.98
CA SER A 105 -1.57 0.26 -7.75
C SER A 105 -2.70 0.80 -6.88
N MET A 106 -3.59 1.63 -7.44
CA MET A 106 -4.72 2.18 -6.70
C MET A 106 -5.69 1.09 -6.23
N ASN A 107 -5.83 0.00 -7.00
CA ASN A 107 -6.59 -1.17 -6.55
C ASN A 107 -5.99 -1.81 -5.30
N GLY A 108 -4.69 -2.13 -5.36
CA GLY A 108 -3.99 -2.72 -4.23
C GLY A 108 -4.08 -1.84 -2.99
N ILE A 109 -3.81 -0.55 -3.15
CA ILE A 109 -3.88 0.45 -2.07
C ILE A 109 -5.28 0.49 -1.47
N LEU A 110 -6.34 0.59 -2.28
CA LEU A 110 -7.70 0.65 -1.75
C LEU A 110 -8.10 -0.63 -1.01
N VAL A 111 -7.76 -1.81 -1.54
CA VAL A 111 -8.02 -3.09 -0.83
C VAL A 111 -7.29 -3.11 0.50
N TYR A 112 -6.00 -2.74 0.49
CA TYR A 112 -5.17 -2.67 1.68
C TYR A 112 -5.73 -1.69 2.71
N ALA A 113 -6.03 -0.46 2.31
CA ALA A 113 -6.61 0.58 3.15
C ALA A 113 -7.96 0.17 3.75
N SER A 114 -8.81 -0.53 2.99
CA SER A 114 -10.07 -1.06 3.52
C SER A 114 -9.84 -2.11 4.62
N PHE A 115 -8.94 -3.07 4.41
CA PHE A 115 -8.62 -4.06 5.45
C PHE A 115 -7.94 -3.41 6.66
N GLN A 116 -6.99 -2.50 6.45
CA GLN A 116 -6.31 -1.80 7.53
C GLN A 116 -7.29 -0.97 8.37
N SER A 117 -8.19 -0.21 7.73
CA SER A 117 -9.18 0.60 8.44
C SER A 117 -10.16 -0.27 9.24
N LEU A 118 -10.58 -1.41 8.68
CA LEU A 118 -11.42 -2.36 9.40
C LEU A 118 -10.70 -2.96 10.62
N LEU A 119 -9.44 -3.36 10.45
CA LEU A 119 -8.62 -3.88 11.53
C LEU A 119 -8.31 -2.82 12.58
N PHE A 120 -8.09 -1.56 12.19
CA PHE A 120 -7.91 -0.44 13.11
C PHE A 120 -9.13 -0.30 14.02
N VAL A 121 -10.33 -0.24 13.44
CA VAL A 121 -11.61 -0.12 14.17
C VAL A 121 -11.81 -1.29 15.13
N PHE A 122 -11.48 -2.50 14.67
CA PHE A 122 -11.50 -3.69 15.51
C PHE A 122 -10.52 -3.58 16.67
N TRP A 123 -9.24 -3.29 16.41
CA TRP A 123 -8.20 -3.16 17.43
C TRP A 123 -8.51 -2.10 18.47
N LYS A 124 -8.94 -0.90 18.04
CA LYS A 124 -9.26 0.21 18.95
C LYS A 124 -10.45 -0.10 19.87
N SER A 125 -11.30 -1.06 19.49
CA SER A 125 -12.41 -1.54 20.31
C SER A 125 -11.97 -2.47 21.45
N PHE A 126 -10.79 -3.10 21.35
CA PHE A 126 -10.26 -4.05 22.34
C PHE A 126 -9.01 -3.53 23.08
N MET A 127 -8.26 -2.62 22.47
CA MET A 127 -6.98 -2.12 22.97
C MET A 127 -6.97 -0.60 22.96
N ASP A 128 -6.58 0.01 24.09
CA ASP A 128 -6.40 1.46 24.19
C ASP A 128 -4.96 1.90 23.89
N THR A 129 -4.30 1.21 22.96
CA THR A 129 -2.94 1.56 22.54
C THR A 129 -2.98 2.62 21.43
N PRO A 130 -2.13 3.66 21.47
CA PRO A 130 -1.95 4.57 20.34
C PRO A 130 -1.47 3.81 19.11
N ILE A 131 -2.02 4.14 17.94
CA ILE A 131 -1.63 3.54 16.66
C ILE A 131 -0.96 4.63 15.82
N GLU A 132 0.18 5.12 16.30
CA GLU A 132 0.99 6.13 15.61
C GLU A 132 2.19 5.50 14.88
N PRO A 133 2.66 6.10 13.76
CA PRO A 133 3.86 5.61 13.07
C PRO A 133 5.06 5.52 14.01
N GLY A 134 5.73 4.38 14.02
CA GLY A 134 6.87 4.13 14.91
C GLY A 134 6.52 3.50 16.26
N GLU A 135 5.22 3.49 16.63
CA GLU A 135 4.74 2.91 17.88
C GLU A 135 4.32 1.45 17.74
N TRP A 136 4.29 0.75 18.88
CA TRP A 136 3.98 -0.68 18.93
C TRP A 136 2.58 -1.02 18.37
N GLY A 137 1.59 -0.15 18.61
CA GLY A 137 0.23 -0.33 18.09
C GLY A 137 0.18 -0.29 16.56
N ALA A 138 0.96 0.58 15.92
CA ALA A 138 1.04 0.65 14.46
C ALA A 138 1.74 -0.58 13.87
N TYR A 139 2.83 -1.05 14.48
CA TYR A 139 3.49 -2.28 14.01
C TYR A 139 2.58 -3.50 14.10
N LEU A 140 1.82 -3.64 15.18
CA LEU A 140 0.87 -4.74 15.34
C LEU A 140 -0.27 -4.66 14.31
N LEU A 141 -0.80 -3.46 14.05
CA LEU A 141 -1.80 -3.26 13.00
C LEU A 141 -1.23 -3.58 11.61
N GLN A 142 -0.02 -3.11 11.28
CA GLN A 142 0.64 -3.39 10.00
C GLN A 142 0.89 -4.89 9.81
N LEU A 143 1.39 -5.59 10.83
CA LEU A 143 1.65 -7.02 10.76
C LEU A 143 0.35 -7.83 10.59
N THR A 144 -0.69 -7.50 11.36
CA THR A 144 -1.99 -8.18 11.22
C THR A 144 -2.64 -7.90 9.87
N THR A 145 -2.57 -6.66 9.37
CA THR A 145 -3.05 -6.31 8.03
C THR A 145 -2.28 -7.08 6.96
N THR A 146 -0.96 -7.13 7.06
CA THR A 146 -0.10 -7.88 6.13
C THR A 146 -0.46 -9.36 6.08
N ILE A 147 -0.69 -9.99 7.25
CA ILE A 147 -1.10 -11.40 7.33
C ILE A 147 -2.46 -11.61 6.65
N VAL A 148 -3.44 -10.76 6.92
CA VAL A 148 -4.78 -10.84 6.31
C VAL A 148 -4.67 -10.67 4.79
N ILE A 149 -3.91 -9.68 4.32
CA ILE A 149 -3.73 -9.39 2.91
C ILE A 149 -3.02 -10.53 2.18
N LEU A 150 -1.99 -11.14 2.77
CA LEU A 150 -1.34 -12.33 2.21
C LEU A 150 -2.29 -13.53 2.16
N ALA A 151 -3.14 -13.71 3.16
CA ALA A 151 -4.17 -14.75 3.14
C ALA A 151 -5.19 -14.52 2.02
N VAL A 152 -5.66 -13.28 1.85
CA VAL A 152 -6.53 -12.87 0.75
C VAL A 152 -5.85 -13.10 -0.61
N ALA A 153 -4.60 -12.66 -0.77
CA ALA A 153 -3.81 -12.85 -1.98
C ALA A 153 -3.68 -14.34 -2.34
N ARG A 154 -3.40 -15.19 -1.34
CA ARG A 154 -3.35 -16.65 -1.53
C ARG A 154 -4.70 -17.21 -1.98
N ILE A 155 -5.81 -16.78 -1.39
CA ILE A 155 -7.15 -17.22 -1.79
C ILE A 155 -7.44 -16.80 -3.23
N VAL A 156 -7.17 -15.54 -3.59
CA VAL A 156 -7.38 -15.01 -4.95
C VAL A 156 -6.55 -15.78 -5.97
N HIS A 157 -5.27 -16.05 -5.66
CA HIS A 157 -4.38 -16.81 -6.53
C HIS A 157 -4.84 -18.26 -6.71
N VAL A 158 -5.10 -18.99 -5.60
CA VAL A 158 -5.49 -20.41 -5.65
C VAL A 158 -6.83 -20.60 -6.34
N LYS A 159 -7.80 -19.72 -6.07
CA LYS A 159 -9.11 -19.76 -6.73
C LYS A 159 -9.12 -19.16 -8.14
N ARG A 160 -7.99 -18.57 -8.58
CA ARG A 160 -7.83 -17.91 -9.89
C ARG A 160 -8.89 -16.80 -10.16
N ILE A 161 -9.28 -16.06 -9.13
CA ILE A 161 -10.36 -15.04 -9.16
C ILE A 161 -9.86 -13.67 -9.69
N GLY A 162 -8.58 -13.53 -10.02
CA GLY A 162 -8.04 -12.27 -10.54
C GLY A 162 -8.41 -11.91 -11.99
N PHE A 163 -8.00 -10.72 -12.40
CA PHE A 163 -8.22 -10.13 -13.73
C PHE A 163 -7.05 -10.41 -14.68
N THR A 164 -7.31 -10.50 -15.99
CA THR A 164 -6.30 -10.78 -17.02
C THR A 164 -6.10 -9.63 -18.01
N PHE A 165 -6.91 -8.58 -17.95
CA PHE A 165 -6.86 -7.47 -18.90
C PHE A 165 -5.57 -6.64 -18.87
N VAL A 166 -4.73 -6.83 -17.86
CA VAL A 166 -3.45 -6.13 -17.69
C VAL A 166 -2.41 -6.85 -18.54
N PRO A 167 -1.86 -6.19 -19.56
CA PRO A 167 -0.89 -6.82 -20.43
C PRO A 167 0.50 -6.90 -19.80
N ASP A 168 1.26 -7.91 -20.23
CA ASP A 168 2.62 -8.19 -19.75
C ASP A 168 3.72 -7.32 -20.40
N THR A 169 3.35 -6.30 -21.19
CA THR A 169 4.32 -5.43 -21.87
C THR A 169 4.06 -3.95 -21.63
N GLU A 170 5.14 -3.16 -21.57
CA GLU A 170 5.09 -1.72 -21.33
C GLU A 170 4.78 -0.89 -22.58
N PHE A 171 4.97 -1.44 -23.78
CA PHE A 171 4.83 -0.74 -25.06
C PHE A 171 3.48 -1.05 -25.72
N ILE A 172 2.39 -0.64 -25.07
CA ILE A 172 1.03 -0.84 -25.59
C ILE A 172 0.33 0.49 -25.76
N ASP A 173 -0.25 0.68 -26.93
CA ASP A 173 -1.09 1.83 -27.22
C ASP A 173 -2.46 1.67 -26.55
N VAL A 174 -2.66 2.42 -25.46
CA VAL A 174 -3.96 2.48 -24.78
C VAL A 174 -4.94 3.26 -25.63
N LYS A 175 -5.91 2.57 -26.22
CA LYS A 175 -7.02 3.20 -26.94
C LYS A 175 -7.92 3.96 -25.96
N TRP A 176 -8.07 5.27 -26.13
CA TRP A 176 -8.96 6.10 -25.31
C TRP A 176 -10.43 5.92 -25.69
N ASN A 177 -11.01 4.79 -25.27
CA ASN A 177 -12.44 4.53 -25.36
C ASN A 177 -13.14 4.89 -24.04
N LYS A 178 -14.49 4.87 -24.04
CA LYS A 178 -15.30 5.21 -22.86
C LYS A 178 -14.88 4.44 -21.60
N ILE A 179 -14.54 3.15 -21.72
CA ILE A 179 -14.19 2.30 -20.58
C ILE A 179 -12.83 2.70 -20.01
N ASN A 180 -11.81 2.83 -20.86
CA ASN A 180 -10.46 3.21 -20.45
C ASN A 180 -10.43 4.64 -19.87
N THR A 181 -11.17 5.57 -20.47
CA THR A 181 -11.31 6.93 -19.94
C THR A 181 -12.02 6.94 -18.59
N THR A 182 -13.10 6.16 -18.41
CA THR A 182 -13.75 6.06 -17.10
C THR A 182 -12.85 5.41 -16.05
N LEU A 183 -12.12 4.34 -16.39
CA LEU A 183 -11.14 3.73 -15.49
C LEU A 183 -10.05 4.70 -15.07
N PHE A 184 -9.55 5.52 -16.00
CA PHE A 184 -8.58 6.55 -15.69
C PHE A 184 -9.11 7.56 -14.68
N ILE A 185 -10.31 8.10 -14.92
CA ILE A 185 -10.95 9.07 -14.02
C ILE A 185 -11.19 8.46 -12.63
N LEU A 186 -11.67 7.21 -12.57
CA LEU A 186 -11.88 6.51 -11.30
C LEU A 186 -10.56 6.22 -10.56
N THR A 187 -9.48 5.97 -11.30
CA THR A 187 -8.14 5.80 -10.72
C THR A 187 -7.62 7.11 -10.13
N LEU A 188 -7.85 8.25 -10.81
CA LEU A 188 -7.54 9.57 -10.25
C LEU A 188 -8.37 9.89 -9.00
N PHE A 189 -9.65 9.51 -9.01
CA PHE A 189 -10.52 9.65 -7.83
C PHE A 189 -10.04 8.78 -6.66
N ALA A 190 -9.67 7.52 -6.93
CA ALA A 190 -9.07 6.63 -5.92
C ALA A 190 -7.78 7.22 -5.33
N TYR A 191 -6.93 7.81 -6.18
CA TYR A 191 -5.73 8.50 -5.71
C TYR A 191 -6.05 9.74 -4.87
N ALA A 192 -7.09 10.50 -5.22
CA ALA A 192 -7.54 11.62 -4.40
C ALA A 192 -8.05 11.18 -3.01
N VAL A 193 -8.76 10.06 -2.93
CA VAL A 193 -9.16 9.44 -1.66
C VAL A 193 -7.92 9.08 -0.83
N GLU A 194 -6.89 8.53 -1.47
CA GLU A 194 -5.64 8.18 -0.79
C GLU A 194 -4.86 9.40 -0.27
N ILE A 195 -4.87 10.52 -1.00
CA ILE A 195 -4.26 11.78 -0.53
C ILE A 195 -4.97 12.31 0.73
N VAL A 196 -6.29 12.14 0.81
CA VAL A 196 -7.11 12.64 1.93
C VAL A 196 -7.12 11.69 3.13
N SER A 197 -6.80 10.41 2.93
CA SER A 197 -6.88 9.38 3.98
C SER A 197 -6.08 9.69 5.27
N PRO A 198 -4.89 10.32 5.24
CA PRO A 198 -4.15 10.70 6.45
C PRO A 198 -4.94 11.65 7.37
N LEU A 199 -5.77 12.53 6.80
CA LEU A 199 -6.55 13.50 7.56
C LEU A 199 -7.59 12.83 8.46
N LEU A 200 -8.09 11.65 8.07
CA LEU A 200 -9.01 10.86 8.87
C LEU A 200 -8.26 9.90 9.79
N LEU A 201 -7.24 9.21 9.26
CA LEU A 201 -6.49 8.19 9.98
C LEU A 201 -5.75 8.76 11.21
N PHE A 202 -5.07 9.90 11.06
CA PHE A 202 -4.25 10.46 12.14
C PHE A 202 -5.04 11.20 13.22
N THR A 203 -6.36 11.32 13.08
CA THR A 203 -7.21 11.75 14.21
C THR A 203 -7.29 10.68 15.30
N GLN A 204 -6.97 9.42 14.97
CA GLN A 204 -7.09 8.26 15.86
C GLN A 204 -8.50 8.05 16.44
N ASP A 205 -9.49 8.76 15.91
CA ASP A 205 -10.88 8.70 16.32
C ASP A 205 -11.60 7.55 15.60
N TYR A 206 -12.37 6.78 16.36
CA TYR A 206 -13.08 5.62 15.86
C TYR A 206 -14.03 5.95 14.69
N ILE A 207 -14.78 7.06 14.80
CA ILE A 207 -15.78 7.45 13.79
C ILE A 207 -15.07 7.87 12.50
N ASN A 208 -13.97 8.63 12.62
CA ASN A 208 -13.21 9.07 11.46
C ASN A 208 -12.57 7.90 10.69
N VAL A 209 -12.02 6.91 11.39
CA VAL A 209 -11.45 5.72 10.72
C VAL A 209 -12.54 4.81 10.16
N LEU A 210 -13.70 4.71 10.82
CA LEU A 210 -14.86 4.01 10.25
C LEU A 210 -15.36 4.71 8.98
N LEU A 211 -15.37 6.05 8.94
CA LEU A 211 -15.70 6.81 7.75
C LEU A 211 -14.68 6.54 6.62
N LEU A 212 -13.39 6.50 6.94
CA LEU A 212 -12.34 6.11 5.99
C LEU A 212 -12.57 4.71 5.42
N PHE A 213 -12.94 3.74 6.26
CA PHE A 213 -13.32 2.40 5.80
C PHE A 213 -14.48 2.45 4.80
N VAL A 214 -15.55 3.18 5.10
CA VAL A 214 -16.71 3.32 4.20
C VAL A 214 -16.31 3.96 2.87
N ILE A 215 -15.53 5.05 2.90
CA ILE A 215 -15.08 5.76 1.69
C ILE A 215 -14.18 4.86 0.83
N THR A 216 -13.24 4.14 1.43
CA THR A 216 -12.31 3.25 0.69
C THR A 216 -13.07 2.07 0.07
N VAL A 217 -13.97 1.42 0.81
CA VAL A 217 -14.80 0.32 0.29
C VAL A 217 -15.73 0.80 -0.83
N PHE A 218 -16.36 1.96 -0.68
CA PHE A 218 -17.21 2.53 -1.71
C PHE A 218 -16.42 2.82 -2.99
N SER A 219 -15.27 3.48 -2.87
CA SER A 219 -14.37 3.80 -3.98
C SER A 219 -13.85 2.53 -4.66
N LEU A 220 -13.44 1.54 -3.86
CA LEU A 220 -13.01 0.23 -4.34
C LEU A 220 -14.12 -0.46 -5.12
N THR A 221 -15.35 -0.49 -4.58
CA THR A 221 -16.49 -1.15 -5.22
C THR A 221 -16.77 -0.56 -6.59
N ILE A 222 -16.81 0.78 -6.71
CA ILE A 222 -17.01 1.45 -8.00
C ILE A 222 -15.88 1.07 -8.97
N LEU A 223 -14.63 1.11 -8.53
CA LEU A 223 -13.48 0.78 -9.37
C LEU A 223 -13.52 -0.69 -9.83
N GLN A 224 -13.87 -1.63 -8.95
CA GLN A 224 -14.03 -3.05 -9.27
C GLN A 224 -15.11 -3.30 -10.33
N LEU A 225 -16.26 -2.62 -10.23
CA LEU A 225 -17.35 -2.77 -11.21
C LEU A 225 -16.89 -2.41 -12.63
N TRP A 226 -16.08 -1.37 -12.77
CA TRP A 226 -15.54 -0.96 -14.08
C TRP A 226 -14.39 -1.82 -14.57
N ILE A 227 -13.59 -2.38 -13.66
CA ILE A 227 -12.57 -3.38 -13.99
C ILE A 227 -13.22 -4.66 -14.51
N ILE A 228 -14.26 -5.16 -13.84
CA ILE A 228 -15.03 -6.33 -14.28
C ILE A 228 -15.61 -6.07 -15.68
N LYS A 229 -16.18 -4.88 -15.90
CA LYS A 229 -16.68 -4.49 -17.23
C LYS A 229 -15.57 -4.45 -18.29
N LYS A 230 -14.36 -4.01 -17.93
CA LYS A 230 -13.21 -4.01 -18.84
C LYS A 230 -12.75 -5.42 -19.20
N GLU A 231 -12.74 -6.33 -18.23
CA GLU A 231 -12.41 -7.74 -18.44
C GLU A 231 -13.37 -8.39 -19.45
N PHE A 232 -14.68 -8.25 -19.25
CA PHE A 232 -15.69 -8.81 -20.16
C PHE A 232 -15.55 -8.27 -21.59
N ASN A 233 -15.40 -6.96 -21.75
CA ASN A 233 -15.29 -6.34 -23.07
C ASN A 233 -14.02 -6.71 -23.85
N GLN A 234 -12.97 -7.22 -23.19
CA GLN A 234 -11.80 -7.73 -23.90
C GLN A 234 -11.95 -9.17 -24.38
N HIS A 235 -12.89 -9.93 -23.83
CA HIS A 235 -13.15 -11.31 -24.27
C HIS A 235 -14.13 -11.36 -25.46
N ASP A 236 -14.87 -10.27 -25.71
CA ASP A 236 -15.83 -10.14 -26.81
C ASP A 236 -15.20 -9.58 -28.12
N ASP A 237 -13.95 -9.11 -28.08
CA ASP A 237 -13.15 -8.60 -29.22
C ASP A 237 -12.19 -9.69 -29.75
#